data_AF-A0A564Z619-F1
#
_entry.id   AF-A0A564Z619-F1
#
_cell.length_a   1.000
_cell.length_b   1.000
_cell.length_c   1.000
_cell.angle_alpha   90.00
_cell.angle_beta   90.00
_cell.angle_gamma   90.00
#
_symmetry.space_group_name_H-M   'P 1'
#
loop_
_entity.id
_entity.type
_entity.pdbx_description
1 polymer ?
#
loop_
_entity_poly.entity_id
_entity_poly.type
_entity_poly.pdbx_seq_one_letter_code
_entity_poly.pdbx_strand_id
1 'polypeptide(L)'
;SLCKSQPPVATQWTPCSKTCGLGVSFRITNNNTECRNQTDAQLCHWKPCNEIPSRRCAPTKRVEQPQIFRLVIVDNGTRQFS
;
A
#
# COMPACT_ATOMS: atom_id res chain seq x y z
N SER A 1 25.66 2.41 -10.77
CA SER A 1 24.49 1.94 -9.98
C SER A 1 24.99 0.95 -8.95
N LEU A 2 24.67 1.15 -7.67
CA LEU A 2 25.06 0.21 -6.59
C LEU A 2 24.34 -1.14 -6.68
N CYS A 3 23.25 -1.22 -7.44
CA CYS A 3 22.47 -2.44 -7.65
C CYS A 3 23.13 -3.55 -8.48
N LYS A 4 24.44 -3.46 -8.75
CA LYS A 4 25.14 -4.52 -9.51
C LYS A 4 25.34 -5.80 -8.69
N SER A 5 25.30 -5.73 -7.36
CA SER A 5 25.58 -6.86 -6.46
C SER A 5 24.36 -7.66 -6.04
N GLN A 6 23.13 -7.14 -6.20
CA GLN A 6 21.91 -7.83 -5.76
C GLN A 6 20.79 -7.66 -6.80
N PRO A 7 20.13 -8.75 -7.22
CA PRO A 7 18.98 -8.65 -8.10
C PRO A 7 17.81 -7.94 -7.40
N PRO A 8 16.98 -7.18 -8.15
CA PRO A 8 15.73 -6.64 -7.62
C PRO A 8 14.79 -7.77 -7.19
N VAL A 9 14.29 -7.69 -5.97
CA VAL A 9 13.37 -8.63 -5.30
C VAL A 9 12.35 -7.82 -4.51
N ALA A 10 11.11 -8.26 -4.54
CA ALA A 10 10.04 -7.74 -3.71
C ALA A 10 9.28 -8.90 -3.07
N THR A 11 8.90 -8.76 -1.80
CA THR A 11 7.97 -9.70 -1.16
C THR A 11 6.60 -9.58 -1.78
N GLN A 12 5.73 -10.55 -1.50
CA GLN A 12 4.31 -10.39 -1.77
C GLN A 12 3.76 -9.21 -0.95
N TRP A 13 2.69 -8.61 -1.47
CA TRP A 13 1.93 -7.61 -0.73
C TRP A 13 1.26 -8.25 0.49
N THR A 14 1.21 -7.52 1.60
CA THR A 14 0.35 -7.88 2.73
C THR A 14 -1.12 -7.88 2.29
N PRO A 15 -2.01 -8.59 3.01
CA PRO A 15 -3.43 -8.34 2.91
C PRO A 15 -3.75 -6.84 3.07
N CYS A 16 -4.83 -6.40 2.45
CA CYS A 16 -5.31 -5.04 2.58
C CYS A 16 -5.64 -4.73 4.05
N SER A 17 -5.30 -3.55 4.54
CA SER A 17 -5.58 -3.13 5.92
C SER A 17 -7.08 -3.06 6.25
N LYS A 18 -7.94 -3.09 5.24
CA LYS A 18 -9.40 -3.15 5.38
C LYS A 18 -9.98 -4.28 4.54
N THR A 19 -11.09 -4.82 5.03
CA THR A 19 -11.91 -5.85 4.37
C THR A 19 -13.11 -5.25 3.60
N CYS A 20 -13.21 -3.92 3.54
CA CYS A 20 -14.15 -3.17 2.71
C CYS A 20 -13.61 -1.75 2.43
N GLY A 21 -14.06 -1.13 1.33
CA GLY A 21 -13.68 0.24 0.95
C GLY A 21 -12.19 0.41 0.62
N LEU A 22 -11.67 1.62 0.82
CA LEU A 22 -10.28 1.97 0.53
C LEU A 22 -9.37 1.73 1.75
N GLY A 23 -8.29 0.98 1.54
CA GLY A 23 -7.26 0.66 2.52
C GLY A 23 -5.86 0.72 1.92
N VAL A 24 -4.88 0.16 2.63
CA VAL A 24 -3.46 0.15 2.25
C VAL A 24 -2.88 -1.24 2.41
N SER A 25 -2.01 -1.65 1.49
CA SER A 25 -1.18 -2.86 1.59
C SER A 25 0.29 -2.50 1.45
N PHE A 26 1.17 -3.30 2.06
CA PHE A 26 2.60 -3.05 2.13
C PHE A 26 3.41 -4.21 1.57
N ARG A 27 4.65 -3.96 1.16
CA ARG A 27 5.64 -5.01 0.88
C ARG A 27 7.03 -4.50 1.17
N ILE A 28 7.99 -5.42 1.33
CA ILE A 28 9.41 -5.08 1.39
C ILE A 28 10.03 -5.29 0.02
N THR A 29 10.80 -4.32 -0.47
CA THR A 29 11.49 -4.36 -1.76
C THR A 29 12.91 -3.82 -1.62
N ASN A 30 13.84 -4.35 -2.41
CA ASN A 30 15.15 -3.74 -2.62
C ASN A 30 15.25 -3.03 -3.98
N ASN A 31 14.13 -2.90 -4.72
CA ASN A 31 14.09 -2.28 -6.04
C ASN A 31 14.11 -0.73 -5.94
N ASN A 32 15.22 -0.20 -5.43
CA ASN A 32 15.52 1.23 -5.39
C ASN A 32 16.97 1.46 -5.82
N THR A 33 17.35 2.71 -6.03
CA THR A 33 18.68 3.11 -6.54
C THR A 33 19.84 2.71 -5.63
N GLU A 34 19.59 2.56 -4.32
CA GLU A 34 20.56 2.16 -3.29
C GLU A 34 20.61 0.65 -3.05
N CYS A 35 19.67 -0.11 -3.62
CA CYS A 35 19.49 -1.55 -3.38
C CYS A 35 19.36 -1.94 -1.90
N ARG A 36 18.72 -1.09 -1.09
CA ARG A 36 18.43 -1.34 0.33
C ARG A 36 16.98 -1.78 0.51
N ASN A 37 16.70 -2.57 1.55
CA ASN A 37 15.30 -2.91 1.85
C ASN A 37 14.53 -1.65 2.25
N GLN A 38 13.40 -1.44 1.61
CA GLN A 38 12.45 -0.37 1.89
C GLN A 38 11.02 -0.91 1.91
N THR A 39 10.12 -0.20 2.57
CA THR A 39 8.69 -0.52 2.58
C THR A 39 7.99 0.24 1.45
N ASP A 40 7.42 -0.48 0.50
CA ASP A 40 6.47 0.08 -0.46
C ASP A 40 5.07 0.07 0.15
N ALA A 41 4.29 1.10 -0.13
CA ALA A 41 2.87 1.17 0.20
C ALA A 41 2.03 1.41 -1.07
N GLN A 42 0.89 0.73 -1.17
CA GLN A 42 -0.09 0.96 -2.24
C GLN A 42 -1.50 1.02 -1.67
N LEU A 43 -2.37 1.76 -2.35
CA LEU A 43 -3.80 1.75 -2.08
C LEU A 43 -4.42 0.44 -2.57
N CYS A 44 -5.32 -0.13 -1.76
CA CYS A 44 -6.16 -1.27 -2.14
C CYS A 44 -7.63 -0.87 -1.97
N HIS A 45 -8.47 -1.21 -2.96
CA HIS A 45 -9.91 -0.95 -2.91
C HIS A 45 -10.65 -2.29 -2.90
N TRP A 46 -11.38 -2.55 -1.83
CA TRP A 46 -12.18 -3.76 -1.67
C TRP A 46 -13.67 -3.50 -1.97
N LYS A 47 -14.51 -4.51 -1.74
CA LYS A 47 -15.97 -4.36 -1.81
C LYS A 47 -16.45 -3.17 -0.98
N PRO A 48 -17.52 -2.47 -1.39
CA PRO A 48 -18.08 -1.38 -0.59
C PRO A 48 -18.46 -1.85 0.82
N CYS A 49 -18.31 -0.97 1.80
CA CYS A 49 -18.61 -1.28 3.20
C CYS A 49 -20.11 -1.38 3.47
N ASN A 50 -20.92 -0.65 2.72
CA ASN A 50 -22.37 -0.74 2.80
C ASN A 50 -22.88 -1.76 1.78
N GLU A 51 -23.90 -2.51 2.15
CA GLU A 51 -24.56 -3.44 1.25
C GLU A 51 -25.13 -2.69 0.05
N ILE A 52 -24.72 -3.09 -1.16
CA ILE A 52 -25.36 -2.59 -2.37
C ILE A 52 -26.57 -3.50 -2.62
N PRO A 53 -27.79 -2.95 -2.76
CA PRO A 53 -29.01 -3.73 -3.01
C PRO A 53 -28.99 -4.55 -4.31
N SER A 54 -27.98 -4.38 -5.16
CA SER A 54 -27.92 -4.88 -6.52
C SER A 54 -26.68 -5.76 -6.72
N ARG A 55 -26.87 -6.95 -7.30
CA ARG A 55 -25.80 -7.84 -7.76
C ARG A 55 -25.09 -7.37 -9.04
N ARG A 56 -25.42 -6.18 -9.56
CA ARG A 56 -24.75 -5.56 -10.71
C ARG A 56 -23.64 -4.63 -10.25
N CYS A 57 -22.65 -4.42 -11.11
CA CYS A 57 -21.61 -3.40 -10.90
C CYS A 57 -22.26 -2.05 -10.60
N ALA A 58 -22.02 -1.51 -9.39
CA ALA A 58 -22.45 -0.19 -9.03
C ALA A 58 -21.33 0.82 -9.35
N PRO A 59 -21.66 2.03 -9.85
CA PRO A 59 -20.68 3.08 -10.00
C PRO A 59 -19.99 3.39 -8.67
N THR A 60 -18.68 3.53 -8.66
CA THR A 60 -17.95 4.03 -7.49
C THR A 60 -18.29 5.51 -7.32
N LYS A 61 -18.75 5.91 -6.13
CA LYS A 61 -18.88 7.34 -5.82
C LYS A 61 -17.48 7.91 -5.64
N ARG A 62 -17.17 8.95 -6.42
CA ARG A 62 -15.98 9.76 -6.19
C ARG A 62 -16.10 10.35 -4.79
N VAL A 63 -15.03 10.24 -4.00
CA VAL A 63 -14.99 10.90 -2.70
C VAL A 63 -15.00 12.41 -2.89
N GLU A 64 -15.85 13.08 -2.11
CA GLU A 64 -16.00 14.55 -2.14
C GLU A 64 -14.74 15.25 -1.61
N GLN A 65 -14.06 14.63 -0.64
CA GLN A 65 -12.82 15.12 -0.06
C GLN A 65 -11.70 14.08 -0.21
N PRO A 66 -10.44 14.51 -0.38
CA PRO A 66 -9.30 13.60 -0.38
C PRO A 66 -9.24 12.79 0.91
N GLN A 67 -9.16 11.46 0.79
CA GLN A 67 -8.90 10.61 1.94
C GLN A 67 -7.42 10.72 2.32
N ILE A 68 -7.15 11.18 3.54
CA ILE A 68 -5.79 11.30 4.06
C ILE A 68 -5.42 10.01 4.78
N PHE A 69 -4.37 9.33 4.31
CA PHE A 69 -3.78 8.18 4.98
C PHE A 69 -2.46 8.60 5.61
N ARG A 70 -2.40 8.59 6.94
CA ARG A 70 -1.14 8.80 7.66
C ARG A 70 -0.41 7.46 7.80
N LEU A 71 0.60 7.26 6.97
CA LEU A 71 1.43 6.07 7.00
C LEU A 71 2.64 6.31 7.90
N VAL A 72 2.81 5.44 8.90
CA VAL A 72 4.02 5.43 9.74
C VAL A 72 4.79 4.17 9.39
N ILE A 73 5.88 4.33 8.64
CA ILE A 73 6.79 3.23 8.31
C ILE A 73 7.84 3.17 9.42
N VAL A 74 7.78 2.12 10.23
CA VAL A 74 8.77 1.88 11.29
C VAL A 74 9.87 1.00 10.69
N ASP A 75 11.07 1.55 10.53
CA ASP A 75 12.24 0.71 10.28
C ASP A 75 12.80 0.20 11.63
N ASN A 76 13.43 -0.98 11.61
CA ASN A 76 14.11 -1.52 12.80
C ASN A 76 15.46 -0.80 13.05
N GLY A 77 15.63 0.40 12.49
CA GLY A 77 16.89 1.11 12.31
C GLY A 77 16.73 2.62 12.49
N THR A 78 15.92 3.04 13.46
CA THR A 78 15.77 4.42 13.96
C THR A 78 16.11 5.52 12.95
N ARG A 79 15.14 5.95 12.13
CA ARG A 79 14.99 7.37 11.75
C ARG A 79 13.52 7.68 11.45
N GLN A 80 12.82 8.11 12.50
CA GLN A 80 11.60 8.90 12.37
C GLN A 80 11.90 10.11 11.48
N PHE A 81 11.24 10.21 10.33
CA PHE A 81 11.04 11.50 9.68
C PHE A 81 9.68 12.04 10.15
N SER A 82 9.77 13.14 10.90
CA SER A 82 8.66 14.01 11.32
C SER A 82 7.95 14.64 10.12
#